data_AF-A0A914N1A9-F1
#
_entry.id   AF-A0A914N1A9-F1
#
_cell.length_a   1.000
_cell.length_b   1.000
_cell.length_c   1.000
_cell.angle_alpha   90.00
_cell.angle_beta   90.00
_cell.angle_gamma   90.00
#
_symmetry.space_group_name_H-M   'P 1'
#
loop_
_entity.id
_entity.type
_entity.pdbx_description
1 polymer ?
#
loop_
_entity_poly.entity_id
_entity_poly.type
_entity_poly.pdbx_seq_one_letter_code
_entity_poly.pdbx_strand_id
1 'polypeptide(L)'
;MRVIAAITLFAATLDLMADFLLCSRLAEFLHNFQTERARLCAYGYFFFTGVSVLVYIFEIVDVCLTLKNEEEDLYFARLAKSMVLVFEEVPLPAFLYFLFTAEPRLSIADPMYIASWIKLITLGWGIVKFTKLRFFWPLLPFNPKHDRDENIRRCFKFNLYRCTMIVVNICHLFAIFIVINNLIVSGRGGRPIQQKYN
;
A
#
# COMPACT_ATOMS: atom_id res chain seq x y z
N MET A 1 3.86 -22.84 -2.01
CA MET A 1 4.03 -21.95 -0.83
C MET A 1 5.36 -21.20 -0.84
N ARG A 2 6.51 -21.88 -0.92
CA ARG A 2 7.84 -21.24 -0.85
C ARG A 2 8.09 -20.14 -1.88
N VAL A 3 7.69 -20.36 -3.15
CA VAL A 3 7.83 -19.35 -4.22
C VAL A 3 6.99 -18.10 -3.93
N ILE A 4 5.75 -18.27 -3.49
CA ILE A 4 4.84 -17.15 -3.16
C ILE A 4 5.40 -16.33 -1.99
N ALA A 5 5.92 -17.00 -0.97
CA ALA A 5 6.56 -16.35 0.17
C ALA A 5 7.82 -15.57 -0.24
N ALA A 6 8.68 -16.15 -1.08
CA ALA A 6 9.87 -15.47 -1.59
C ALA A 6 9.53 -14.22 -2.44
N ILE A 7 8.52 -14.30 -3.31
CA ILE A 7 8.06 -13.14 -4.09
C ILE A 7 7.46 -12.08 -3.17
N THR A 8 6.71 -12.49 -2.14
CA THR A 8 6.12 -11.56 -1.15
C THR A 8 7.22 -10.82 -0.37
N LEU A 9 8.27 -11.53 0.03
CA LEU A 9 9.45 -10.95 0.70
C LEU A 9 10.12 -9.88 -0.18
N PHE A 10 10.34 -10.22 -1.45
CA PHE A 10 10.97 -9.31 -2.41
C PHE A 10 10.10 -8.09 -2.68
N ALA A 11 8.81 -8.27 -2.88
CA ALA A 11 7.85 -7.19 -3.09
C ALA A 11 7.79 -6.23 -1.90
N ALA A 12 7.65 -6.74 -0.68
CA ALA A 12 7.62 -5.91 0.53
C ALA A 12 8.93 -5.12 0.74
N THR A 13 10.07 -5.75 0.41
CA THR A 13 11.37 -5.09 0.53
C THR A 13 11.54 -3.98 -0.50
N LEU A 14 11.11 -4.21 -1.75
CA LEU A 14 11.13 -3.18 -2.79
C LEU A 14 10.19 -2.01 -2.47
N ASP A 15 9.03 -2.28 -1.87
CA ASP A 15 8.08 -1.24 -1.45
C ASP A 15 8.73 -0.30 -0.43
N LEU A 16 9.31 -0.90 0.62
CA LEU A 16 9.98 -0.14 1.68
C LEU A 16 11.18 0.66 1.13
N MET A 17 11.94 0.08 0.19
CA MET A 17 13.04 0.80 -0.47
C MET A 17 12.53 2.00 -1.28
N ALA A 18 11.39 1.88 -1.96
CA ALA A 18 10.78 2.99 -2.69
C ALA A 18 10.36 4.12 -1.73
N ASP A 19 9.84 3.78 -0.55
CA ASP A 19 9.50 4.76 0.48
C ASP A 19 10.71 5.48 1.05
N PHE A 20 11.81 4.77 1.30
CA PHE A 20 13.06 5.39 1.73
C PHE A 20 13.66 6.31 0.67
N LEU A 21 13.60 5.91 -0.61
CA LEU A 21 14.06 6.74 -1.72
C LEU A 21 13.28 8.05 -1.78
N LEU A 22 11.95 7.98 -1.63
CA LEU A 22 11.10 9.17 -1.58
C LEU A 22 11.36 10.01 -0.34
N CYS A 23 11.49 9.42 0.84
CA CYS A 23 11.84 10.13 2.07
C CYS A 23 13.16 10.89 1.91
N SER A 24 14.20 10.25 1.38
CA SER A 24 15.51 10.87 1.16
C SER A 24 15.38 12.13 0.29
N ARG A 25 14.62 12.06 -0.80
CA ARG A 25 14.36 13.21 -1.69
C ARG A 25 13.50 14.27 -1.05
N LEU A 26 12.46 13.90 -0.31
CA LEU A 26 11.64 14.85 0.43
C LEU A 26 12.45 15.60 1.48
N ALA A 27 13.42 14.94 2.13
CA ALA A 27 14.26 15.55 3.16
C ALA A 27 15.20 16.60 2.56
N GLU A 28 15.80 16.30 1.40
CA GLU A 28 16.66 17.21 0.65
C GLU A 28 15.94 18.53 0.30
N PHE A 29 14.65 18.47 -0.07
CA PHE A 29 13.88 19.63 -0.52
C PHE A 29 12.92 20.21 0.52
N LEU A 30 12.94 19.72 1.77
CA LEU A 30 11.96 20.05 2.81
C LEU A 30 11.90 21.55 3.09
N HIS A 31 13.07 22.18 3.23
CA HIS A 31 13.19 23.62 3.53
C HIS A 31 12.68 24.51 2.39
N ASN A 32 12.65 23.97 1.17
CA ASN A 32 12.27 24.74 0.02
C ASN A 32 10.74 24.84 -0.11
N PHE A 33 9.94 23.97 0.52
CA PHE A 33 8.47 23.96 0.35
C PHE A 33 7.82 25.28 0.76
N GLN A 34 7.09 25.88 -0.16
CA GLN A 34 6.44 27.18 0.02
C GLN A 34 5.11 27.05 0.74
N THR A 35 4.39 25.95 0.52
CA THR A 35 3.05 25.73 1.08
C THR A 35 3.10 24.95 2.38
N GLU A 36 2.41 25.43 3.42
CA GLU A 36 2.30 24.73 4.72
C GLU A 36 1.70 23.32 4.57
N ARG A 37 0.70 23.18 3.69
CA ARG A 37 0.11 21.87 3.35
C ARG A 37 1.14 20.87 2.81
N ALA A 38 2.05 21.32 1.93
CA ALA A 38 3.10 20.46 1.39
C ALA A 38 4.11 20.04 2.46
N ARG A 39 4.45 20.93 3.39
CA ARG A 39 5.31 20.60 4.55
C ARG A 39 4.63 19.59 5.48
N LEU A 40 3.35 19.81 5.82
CA LEU A 40 2.59 18.87 6.65
C LEU A 40 2.48 17.49 5.99
N CYS A 41 2.25 17.43 4.68
CA CYS A 41 2.24 16.17 3.95
C CYS A 41 3.61 15.49 3.93
N ALA A 42 4.71 16.26 3.81
CA ALA A 42 6.06 15.71 3.89
C ALA A 42 6.37 15.13 5.28
N TYR A 43 6.01 15.83 6.36
CA TYR A 43 6.14 15.32 7.72
C TYR A 43 5.26 14.09 7.98
N GLY A 44 4.03 14.09 7.47
CA GLY A 44 3.15 12.92 7.48
C GLY A 44 3.79 11.74 6.76
N TYR A 45 4.36 11.97 5.58
CA TYR A 45 5.09 10.93 4.83
C TYR A 45 6.24 10.35 5.65
N PHE A 46 7.10 11.18 6.26
CA PHE A 46 8.18 10.71 7.13
C PHE A 46 7.69 9.86 8.29
N PHE A 47 6.64 10.31 8.97
CA PHE A 47 6.06 9.57 10.08
C PHE A 47 5.57 8.19 9.65
N PHE A 48 4.79 8.13 8.56
CA PHE A 48 4.24 6.87 8.07
C PHE A 48 5.30 5.96 7.43
N THR A 49 6.40 6.49 6.90
CA THR A 49 7.56 5.67 6.51
C THR A 49 8.25 5.06 7.75
N GLY A 50 8.29 5.76 8.88
CA GLY A 50 8.73 5.17 10.14
C GLY A 50 7.81 4.03 10.60
N VAL A 51 6.49 4.21 10.46
CA VAL A 51 5.50 3.17 10.77
C VAL A 51 5.62 1.98 9.80
N SER A 52 5.87 2.22 8.51
CA SER A 52 6.00 1.15 7.51
C SER A 52 7.18 0.24 7.79
N VAL A 53 8.28 0.73 8.37
CA VAL A 53 9.38 -0.13 8.85
C VAL A 53 8.90 -1.14 9.90
N LEU A 54 8.05 -0.72 10.85
CA LEU A 54 7.52 -1.62 11.87
C LEU A 54 6.58 -2.66 11.26
N VAL A 55 5.71 -2.21 10.35
CA VAL A 55 4.76 -3.08 9.66
C VAL A 55 5.46 -4.07 8.74
N TYR A 56 6.53 -3.65 8.07
CA TYR A 56 7.43 -4.50 7.30
C TYR A 56 8.00 -5.61 8.18
N ILE A 57 8.53 -5.29 9.38
CA ILE A 57 9.05 -6.33 10.30
C ILE A 57 7.96 -7.37 10.60
N PHE A 58 6.72 -6.95 10.87
CA PHE A 58 5.61 -7.88 11.10
C PHE A 58 5.32 -8.76 9.88
N GLU A 59 5.33 -8.19 8.67
CA GLU A 59 5.12 -8.95 7.43
C GLU A 59 6.26 -9.95 7.18
N ILE A 60 7.51 -9.57 7.43
CA ILE A 60 8.66 -10.48 7.28
C ILE A 60 8.60 -11.62 8.29
N VAL A 61 8.24 -11.34 9.54
CA VAL A 61 8.07 -12.37 10.58
C VAL A 61 7.00 -13.38 10.17
N ASP A 62 5.84 -12.91 9.68
CA ASP A 62 4.75 -13.77 9.18
C ASP A 62 5.21 -14.65 8.00
N VAL A 63 5.93 -14.06 7.03
CA VAL A 63 6.46 -14.78 5.87
C VAL A 63 7.52 -15.83 6.29
N CYS A 64 8.43 -15.47 7.19
CA CYS A 64 9.46 -16.39 7.70
C CYS A 64 8.86 -17.54 8.51
N LEU A 65 7.85 -17.28 9.34
CA LEU A 65 7.15 -18.33 10.08
C LEU A 65 6.41 -19.28 9.13
N THR A 66 5.76 -18.73 8.09
CA THR A 66 5.12 -19.53 7.04
C THR A 66 6.12 -20.40 6.27
N LEU A 67 7.33 -19.89 6.01
CA LEU A 67 8.41 -20.66 5.38
C LEU A 67 8.95 -21.77 6.29
N LYS A 68 9.05 -21.51 7.60
CA LYS A 68 9.58 -22.46 8.60
C LYS A 68 8.61 -23.58 8.90
N ASN A 69 7.34 -23.25 9.12
CA ASN A 69 6.33 -24.20 9.60
C ASN A 69 5.54 -24.87 8.46
N GLU A 70 5.75 -24.44 7.21
CA GLU A 70 5.00 -24.86 6.00
C GLU A 70 3.48 -24.60 6.03
N GLU A 71 2.97 -24.10 7.15
CA GLU A 71 1.60 -23.65 7.37
C GLU A 71 1.56 -22.14 7.60
N GLU A 72 0.54 -21.48 7.05
CA GLU A 72 0.29 -20.04 7.21
C GLU A 72 -0.86 -19.87 8.20
N ASP A 73 -0.64 -19.14 9.29
CA ASP A 73 -1.73 -18.77 10.19
C ASP A 73 -2.59 -17.69 9.51
N LEU A 74 -3.79 -18.09 9.09
CA LEU A 74 -4.73 -17.22 8.39
C LEU A 74 -5.12 -15.98 9.21
N TYR A 75 -5.06 -16.04 10.54
CA TYR A 75 -5.37 -14.88 11.37
C TYR A 75 -4.23 -13.86 11.32
N PHE A 76 -3.00 -14.29 11.60
CA PHE A 76 -1.83 -13.40 11.58
C PHE A 76 -1.55 -12.85 10.18
N ALA A 77 -1.65 -13.67 9.13
CA ALA A 77 -1.44 -13.22 7.76
C ALA A 77 -2.47 -12.16 7.32
N ARG A 78 -3.73 -12.28 7.78
CA ARG A 78 -4.77 -11.26 7.53
C ARG A 78 -4.53 -9.99 8.32
N LEU A 79 -4.11 -10.12 9.58
CA LEU A 79 -3.80 -8.97 10.43
C LEU A 79 -2.63 -8.18 9.85
N ALA A 80 -1.51 -8.85 9.54
CA ALA A 80 -0.34 -8.25 8.93
C ALA A 80 -0.71 -7.52 7.62
N LYS A 81 -1.46 -8.18 6.72
CA LYS A 81 -1.86 -7.53 5.47
C LYS A 81 -2.79 -6.33 5.68
N SER A 82 -3.69 -6.39 6.66
CA SER A 82 -4.57 -5.27 6.98
C SER A 82 -3.81 -4.09 7.59
N MET A 83 -2.77 -4.37 8.38
CA MET A 83 -1.88 -3.34 8.94
C MET A 83 -1.05 -2.66 7.84
N VAL A 84 -0.47 -3.43 6.92
CA VAL A 84 0.22 -2.90 5.72
C VAL A 84 -0.72 -1.95 4.98
N LEU A 85 -1.97 -2.38 4.78
CA LEU A 85 -2.91 -1.55 4.04
C LEU A 85 -3.21 -0.21 4.72
N VAL A 86 -3.52 -0.25 6.02
CA VAL A 86 -3.97 0.92 6.78
C VAL A 86 -2.83 1.88 7.10
N PHE A 87 -1.64 1.37 7.37
CA PHE A 87 -0.52 2.18 7.84
C PHE A 87 0.48 2.55 6.74
N GLU A 88 0.48 1.87 5.59
CA GLU A 88 1.49 2.10 4.55
C GLU A 88 0.84 2.36 3.19
N GLU A 89 0.07 1.40 2.68
CA GLU A 89 -0.42 1.42 1.30
C GLU A 89 -1.48 2.49 1.03
N VAL A 90 -2.28 2.91 2.02
CA VAL A 90 -3.22 4.03 1.88
C VAL A 90 -2.57 5.38 2.25
N PRO A 91 -1.92 5.54 3.42
CA PRO A 91 -1.44 6.84 3.85
C PRO A 91 -0.31 7.39 2.99
N LEU A 92 0.69 6.58 2.64
CA LEU A 92 1.87 7.08 1.93
C LEU A 92 1.53 7.58 0.53
N PRO A 93 0.79 6.83 -0.32
CA PRO A 93 0.32 7.36 -1.60
C PRO A 93 -0.57 8.58 -1.45
N ALA A 94 -1.42 8.64 -0.41
CA ALA A 94 -2.30 9.79 -0.18
C ALA A 94 -1.51 11.06 0.16
N PHE A 95 -0.55 10.97 1.09
CA PHE A 95 0.33 12.10 1.41
C PHE A 95 1.14 12.55 0.20
N LEU A 96 1.63 11.60 -0.60
CA LEU A 96 2.38 11.91 -1.81
C LEU A 96 1.50 12.63 -2.86
N TYR A 97 0.25 12.20 -3.02
CA TYR A 97 -0.74 12.84 -3.88
C TYR A 97 -1.00 14.28 -3.44
N PHE A 98 -1.29 14.49 -2.16
CA PHE A 98 -1.56 15.82 -1.62
C PHE A 98 -0.33 16.73 -1.67
N LEU A 99 0.86 16.19 -1.42
CA LEU A 99 2.11 16.93 -1.53
C LEU A 99 2.34 17.43 -2.95
N PHE A 100 2.19 16.56 -3.95
CA PHE A 100 2.47 16.93 -5.34
C PHE A 100 1.37 17.79 -5.95
N THR A 101 0.11 17.62 -5.54
CA THR A 101 -0.98 18.51 -5.96
C THR A 101 -0.88 19.89 -5.33
N ALA A 102 -0.39 19.99 -4.08
CA ALA A 102 -0.14 21.28 -3.44
C ALA A 102 1.07 22.00 -4.05
N GLU A 103 2.17 21.28 -4.29
CA GLU A 103 3.41 21.87 -4.78
C GLU A 103 4.16 20.93 -5.72
N PRO A 104 3.82 20.92 -7.02
CA PRO A 104 4.42 20.01 -7.99
C PRO A 104 5.86 20.43 -8.28
N ARG A 105 6.84 19.60 -7.89
CA ARG A 105 8.27 19.89 -8.05
C ARG A 105 8.95 18.92 -8.99
N LEU A 106 9.72 19.46 -9.93
CA LEU A 106 10.46 18.63 -10.90
C LEU A 106 11.44 17.66 -10.21
N SER A 107 12.11 18.12 -9.13
CA SER A 107 13.08 17.30 -8.40
C SER A 107 12.48 16.10 -7.64
N ILE A 108 11.16 16.11 -7.41
CA ILE A 108 10.43 15.03 -6.74
C ILE A 108 9.64 14.19 -7.75
N ALA A 109 9.39 14.72 -8.96
CA ALA A 109 8.59 14.07 -9.99
C ALA A 109 9.17 12.72 -10.43
N ASP A 110 10.46 12.64 -10.76
CA ASP A 110 11.07 11.39 -11.23
C ASP A 110 11.15 10.33 -10.10
N PRO A 111 11.63 10.66 -8.88
CA PRO A 111 11.55 9.74 -7.74
C PRO A 111 10.14 9.24 -7.45
N MET A 112 9.15 10.13 -7.48
CA MET A 112 7.73 9.81 -7.28
C MET A 112 7.19 8.90 -8.37
N TYR A 113 7.58 9.12 -9.62
CA TYR A 113 7.16 8.29 -10.75
C TYR A 113 7.67 6.86 -10.59
N ILE A 114 8.97 6.69 -10.29
CA ILE A 114 9.58 5.37 -10.07
C ILE A 114 8.95 4.68 -8.85
N ALA A 115 8.83 5.38 -7.72
CA ALA A 115 8.27 4.82 -6.51
C ALA A 115 6.79 4.43 -6.69
N SER A 116 6.01 5.22 -7.43
CA SER A 116 4.60 4.90 -7.72
C SER A 116 4.46 3.66 -8.62
N TRP A 117 5.39 3.42 -9.54
CA TRP A 117 5.42 2.16 -10.31
C TRP A 117 5.72 0.95 -9.44
N ILE A 118 6.70 1.07 -8.55
CA ILE A 118 7.04 0.00 -7.59
C ILE A 118 5.82 -0.30 -6.71
N LYS A 119 5.19 0.74 -6.14
CA LYS A 119 3.95 0.62 -5.35
C LYS A 119 2.80 -0.01 -6.12
N LEU A 120 2.66 0.28 -7.42
CA LEU A 120 1.59 -0.32 -8.22
C LEU A 120 1.82 -1.83 -8.39
N ILE A 121 3.07 -2.26 -8.58
CA ILE A 121 3.43 -3.68 -8.68
C ILE A 121 3.19 -4.40 -7.35
N THR A 122 3.58 -3.80 -6.22
CA THR A 122 3.39 -4.38 -4.88
C THR A 122 1.91 -4.47 -4.51
N LEU A 123 1.12 -3.44 -4.80
CA LEU A 123 -0.34 -3.46 -4.66
C LEU A 123 -1.01 -4.49 -5.56
N GLY A 124 -0.52 -4.66 -6.79
CA GLY A 124 -0.95 -5.71 -7.70
C GLY A 124 -0.71 -7.11 -7.12
N TRP A 125 0.46 -7.34 -6.53
CA TRP A 125 0.74 -8.56 -5.78
C TRP A 125 -0.18 -8.71 -4.55
N GLY A 126 -0.53 -7.59 -3.91
CA GLY A 126 -1.53 -7.52 -2.85
C GLY A 126 -2.85 -8.19 -3.25
N ILE A 127 -3.35 -8.00 -4.48
CA ILE A 127 -4.59 -8.63 -4.96
C ILE A 127 -4.50 -10.16 -4.95
N VAL A 128 -3.35 -10.70 -5.34
CA VAL A 128 -3.08 -12.15 -5.29
C VAL A 128 -3.15 -12.64 -3.83
N LYS A 129 -2.51 -11.92 -2.91
CA LYS A 129 -2.52 -12.21 -1.46
C LYS A 129 -3.94 -12.09 -0.88
N PHE A 130 -4.72 -11.09 -1.27
CA PHE A 130 -6.13 -10.90 -0.88
C PHE A 130 -7.02 -12.06 -1.33
N THR A 131 -6.81 -12.57 -2.54
CA THR A 131 -7.50 -13.75 -3.07
C THR A 131 -7.16 -15.00 -2.27
N LYS A 132 -5.87 -15.23 -2.00
CA LYS A 132 -5.39 -16.35 -1.17
C LYS A 132 -5.98 -16.31 0.25
N LEU A 133 -6.00 -15.13 0.88
CA LEU A 133 -6.48 -14.93 2.24
C LEU A 133 -8.02 -14.85 2.34
N ARG A 134 -8.73 -15.02 1.22
CA ARG A 134 -10.20 -15.04 1.12
C ARG A 134 -10.86 -13.73 1.54
N PHE A 135 -10.20 -12.59 1.32
CA PHE A 135 -10.83 -11.28 1.50
C PHE A 135 -11.93 -11.02 0.46
N PHE A 136 -11.80 -11.55 -0.75
CA PHE A 136 -12.84 -11.51 -1.78
C PHE A 136 -13.92 -12.58 -1.57
N TRP A 137 -14.53 -12.57 -0.38
CA TRP A 137 -15.59 -13.52 0.01
C TRP A 137 -16.77 -13.63 -0.99
N PRO A 138 -17.28 -12.53 -1.60
CA PRO A 138 -18.37 -12.63 -2.57
C PRO A 138 -17.99 -13.34 -3.88
N LEU A 139 -16.69 -13.43 -4.18
CA LEU A 139 -16.14 -14.02 -5.39
C LEU A 139 -15.55 -15.42 -5.14
N LEU A 140 -15.68 -15.95 -3.91
CA LEU A 140 -15.24 -17.32 -3.64
C LEU A 140 -16.17 -18.31 -4.36
N PRO A 141 -15.62 -19.36 -4.98
CA PRO A 141 -16.42 -20.38 -5.63
C PRO A 141 -17.39 -21.02 -4.63
N PHE A 142 -18.63 -21.20 -5.05
CA PHE A 142 -19.67 -21.85 -4.24
C PHE A 142 -19.20 -23.24 -3.79
N ASN A 143 -19.43 -23.58 -2.54
CA ASN A 143 -19.06 -24.89 -2.04
C ASN A 143 -20.00 -25.94 -2.64
N PRO A 144 -19.50 -26.93 -3.40
CA PRO A 144 -20.34 -27.95 -4.03
C PRO A 144 -21.06 -28.86 -3.01
N LYS A 145 -20.66 -28.82 -1.73
CA LYS A 145 -21.30 -29.56 -0.64
C LYS A 145 -22.54 -28.87 -0.04
N HIS A 146 -22.88 -27.67 -0.49
CA HIS A 146 -24.02 -26.91 0.04
C HIS A 146 -25.01 -26.60 -1.08
N ASP A 147 -26.29 -26.63 -0.75
CA ASP A 147 -27.34 -26.18 -1.66
C ASP A 147 -27.16 -24.70 -2.03
N ARG A 148 -27.67 -24.31 -3.20
CA ARG A 148 -27.55 -22.94 -3.72
C ARG A 148 -28.05 -21.90 -2.72
N ASP A 149 -29.18 -22.15 -2.07
CA ASP A 149 -29.77 -21.22 -1.11
C ASP A 149 -28.93 -21.08 0.17
N GLU A 150 -28.31 -22.17 0.63
CA GLU A 150 -27.42 -22.11 1.78
C GLU A 150 -26.08 -21.44 1.44
N ASN A 151 -25.57 -21.66 0.24
CA ASN A 151 -24.42 -20.93 -0.29
C ASN A 151 -24.73 -19.43 -0.42
N ILE A 152 -25.91 -19.04 -0.90
CA ILE A 152 -26.35 -17.64 -0.98
C ILE A 152 -26.51 -17.03 0.43
N ARG A 153 -27.20 -17.72 1.35
CA ARG A 153 -27.36 -17.27 2.74
C ARG A 153 -26.01 -17.12 3.43
N ARG A 154 -25.09 -18.07 3.25
CA ARG A 154 -23.73 -17.98 3.77
C ARG A 154 -22.91 -16.94 3.03
N CYS A 155 -23.17 -16.63 1.77
CA CYS A 155 -22.52 -15.53 1.06
C CYS A 155 -22.92 -14.17 1.66
N PHE A 156 -24.21 -13.97 1.94
CA PHE A 156 -24.79 -12.70 2.39
C PHE A 156 -25.02 -12.57 3.91
N LYS A 157 -24.62 -13.55 4.73
CA LYS A 157 -24.64 -13.39 6.20
C LYS A 157 -23.61 -12.33 6.62
N PHE A 158 -24.07 -11.09 6.84
CA PHE A 158 -23.22 -10.01 7.29
C PHE A 158 -22.82 -10.23 8.76
N ASN A 159 -21.56 -10.62 8.98
CA ASN A 159 -20.93 -10.60 10.29
C ASN A 159 -19.93 -9.43 10.33
N LEU A 160 -19.61 -8.91 11.52
CA LEU A 160 -18.63 -7.83 11.71
C LEU A 160 -17.32 -8.13 10.96
N TYR A 161 -16.83 -9.36 11.10
CA TYR A 161 -15.65 -9.86 10.37
C TYR A 161 -15.74 -9.62 8.86
N ARG A 162 -16.87 -9.92 8.21
CA ARG A 162 -17.02 -9.74 6.76
C ARG A 162 -17.17 -8.28 6.36
N CYS A 163 -17.79 -7.46 7.21
CA CYS A 163 -17.82 -6.02 7.02
C CYS A 163 -16.40 -5.45 7.00
N THR A 164 -15.55 -5.85 7.96
CA THR A 164 -14.13 -5.47 7.98
C THR A 164 -13.39 -5.92 6.72
N MET A 165 -13.60 -7.14 6.23
CA MET A 165 -12.96 -7.62 5.00
C MET A 165 -13.37 -6.79 3.77
N ILE A 166 -14.63 -6.34 3.68
CA ILE A 166 -15.10 -5.44 2.62
C ILE A 166 -14.40 -4.09 2.71
N VAL A 167 -14.32 -3.49 3.90
CA VAL A 167 -13.62 -2.21 4.13
C VAL A 167 -12.16 -2.31 3.70
N VAL A 168 -11.47 -3.38 4.09
CA VAL A 168 -10.08 -3.63 3.70
C VAL A 168 -9.95 -3.73 2.17
N ASN A 169 -10.85 -4.45 1.49
CA ASN A 169 -10.81 -4.50 0.02
C ASN A 169 -11.03 -3.13 -0.63
N ILE A 170 -11.96 -2.32 -0.10
CA ILE A 170 -12.21 -0.96 -0.58
C ILE A 170 -10.96 -0.09 -0.41
N CYS A 171 -10.32 -0.16 0.76
CA CYS A 171 -9.06 0.53 1.02
C CYS A 171 -7.96 0.11 0.03
N HIS A 172 -7.88 -1.17 -0.34
CA HIS A 172 -6.88 -1.66 -1.30
C HIS A 172 -7.12 -1.12 -2.70
N LEU A 173 -8.37 -1.15 -3.16
CA LEU A 173 -8.74 -0.55 -4.45
C LEU A 173 -8.51 0.96 -4.45
N PHE A 174 -8.77 1.62 -3.32
CA PHE A 174 -8.52 3.05 -3.16
C PHE A 174 -7.01 3.38 -3.19
N ALA A 175 -6.16 2.57 -2.54
CA ALA A 175 -4.71 2.70 -2.61
C ALA A 175 -4.22 2.60 -4.07
N ILE A 176 -4.67 1.59 -4.81
CA ILE A 176 -4.37 1.44 -6.25
C ILE A 176 -4.80 2.68 -7.03
N PHE A 177 -6.00 3.17 -6.79
CA PHE A 177 -6.51 4.37 -7.45
C PHE A 177 -5.66 5.60 -7.16
N ILE A 178 -5.23 5.82 -5.91
CA ILE A 178 -4.35 6.93 -5.55
C ILE A 178 -2.99 6.80 -6.26
N VAL A 179 -2.40 5.59 -6.27
CA VAL A 179 -1.10 5.35 -6.92
C VAL A 179 -1.17 5.60 -8.43
N ILE A 180 -2.26 5.21 -9.09
CA ILE A 180 -2.49 5.52 -10.52
C ILE A 180 -2.56 7.03 -10.73
N ASN A 181 -3.27 7.76 -9.87
CA ASN A 181 -3.31 9.22 -9.95
C ASN A 181 -1.93 9.84 -9.73
N ASN A 182 -1.13 9.31 -8.79
CA ASN A 182 0.25 9.73 -8.57
C ASN A 182 1.11 9.52 -9.83
N LEU A 183 0.95 8.42 -10.55
CA LEU A 183 1.64 8.17 -11.82
C LEU A 183 1.24 9.18 -12.90
N ILE A 184 -0.06 9.45 -13.05
CA ILE A 184 -0.55 10.41 -14.05
C ILE A 184 -0.03 11.82 -13.74
N VAL A 185 -0.06 12.20 -12.47
CA VAL A 185 0.34 13.52 -12.01
C VAL A 185 1.85 13.72 -12.11
N SER A 186 2.66 12.75 -11.66
CA SER A 186 4.12 12.82 -11.78
C SER A 186 4.60 12.69 -13.23
N GLY A 187 3.92 11.88 -14.06
CA GLY A 187 4.21 11.74 -15.50
C GLY A 187 3.95 12.99 -16.34
N ARG A 188 3.15 13.94 -15.85
CA ARG A 188 2.99 15.27 -16.46
C ARG A 188 4.16 16.21 -16.18
N GLY A 189 5.11 15.80 -15.35
CA GLY A 189 6.23 16.60 -14.90
C GLY A 189 5.88 17.56 -13.75
N GLY A 190 6.90 18.03 -13.04
CA GLY A 190 6.78 19.05 -11.99
C GLY A 190 7.10 20.45 -12.48
N ARG A 191 6.81 21.48 -11.66
CA ARG A 191 7.23 22.85 -11.94
C ARG A 191 8.70 23.04 -11.52
N PRO A 192 9.48 23.87 -12.23
CA PRO A 192 10.83 24.22 -11.82
C PRO A 192 10.80 25.00 -10.50
N ILE A 193 11.85 24.83 -9.68
CA ILE A 193 12.01 25.59 -8.45
C ILE A 193 12.27 27.05 -8.86
N GLN A 194 11.36 27.97 -8.50
CA GLN A 194 11.68 29.40 -8.58
C GLN A 194 12.74 29.69 -7.51
N GLN A 195 14.00 29.78 -7.93
CA GLN A 195 15.05 30.37 -7.11
C GLN A 195 14.62 31.80 -6.77
N LYS A 196 14.31 32.07 -5.50
CA LYS A 196 14.37 33.44 -5.00
C LYS A 196 15.85 33.84 -5.06
N TYR A 197 16.21 34.63 -6.08
CA TYR A 197 17.43 35.42 -6.03
C TYR A 197 17.30 36.35 -4.82
N ASN A 198 18.09 36.06 -3.78
CA ASN A 198 18.38 37.04 -2.73
C ASN A 198 19.50 37.95 -3.25
#